data_AF-A0A6I3G3K5-F1
#
_entry.id   AF-A0A6I3G3K5-F1
#
_cell.length_a   1.000
_cell.length_b   1.000
_cell.length_c   1.000
_cell.angle_alpha   90.00
_cell.angle_beta   90.00
_cell.angle_gamma   90.00
#
_symmetry.space_group_name_H-M   'P 1'
#
loop_
_entity.id
_entity.type
_entity.pdbx_description
1 polymer ?
#
loop_
_entity_poly.entity_id
_entity_poly.type
_entity_poly.pdbx_seq_one_letter_code
_entity_poly.pdbx_strand_id
1 'polypeptide(L)'
;MKPTKLTNLAGIALIVAVVGFFVIQLLVGNGLPAPTVAINIVLIQPSLALILFLSAIPIIRYRSALKKFLDSKGVRPKPVDSNYAIRSLAFAKSVSLTGGIFVGWQSAILVYQLVVPQTTSFLTPVLGILGAITMTVVGIVVENLFRIPPDRDGDAA
;
A
#
# COMPACT_ATOMS: atom_id res chain seq x y z
N MET A 1 -0.02 3.10 17.06
CA MET A 1 1.10 2.66 16.18
C MET A 1 1.77 3.89 15.58
N LYS A 2 3.11 3.91 15.44
CA LYS A 2 3.80 5.04 14.77
C LYS A 2 3.40 5.10 13.29
N PRO A 3 3.17 6.31 12.73
CA PRO A 3 2.69 6.47 11.36
C PRO A 3 3.72 5.95 10.35
N THR A 4 3.25 5.35 9.27
CA THR A 4 4.09 5.04 8.12
C THR A 4 4.61 6.32 7.48
N LYS A 5 5.93 6.52 7.56
CA LYS A 5 6.59 7.63 6.87
C LYS A 5 6.75 7.27 5.40
N LEU A 6 6.32 8.16 4.51
CA LEU A 6 6.49 7.98 3.07
C LEU A 6 7.98 7.75 2.70
N THR A 7 8.90 8.41 3.43
CA THR A 7 10.35 8.22 3.27
C THR A 7 10.79 6.78 3.52
N ASN A 8 10.18 6.08 4.49
CA ASN A 8 10.52 4.68 4.75
C ASN A 8 10.04 3.78 3.61
N LEU A 9 8.84 4.02 3.08
CA LEU A 9 8.28 3.26 1.96
C LEU A 9 9.10 3.48 0.69
N ALA A 10 9.48 4.73 0.40
CA ALA A 10 10.36 5.07 -0.71
C ALA A 10 11.74 4.44 -0.54
N GLY A 11 12.30 4.47 0.67
CA GLY A 11 13.58 3.82 0.98
C GLY A 11 13.54 2.31 0.75
N ILE A 12 12.49 1.62 1.22
CA ILE A 12 12.30 0.18 0.98
C ILE A 12 12.15 -0.09 -0.51
N ALA A 13 11.32 0.67 -1.22
CA ALA A 13 11.13 0.51 -2.66
C ALA A 13 12.44 0.67 -3.42
N LEU A 14 13.26 1.66 -3.07
CA LEU A 14 14.56 1.90 -3.70
C LEU A 14 15.55 0.78 -3.41
N ILE A 15 15.64 0.32 -2.16
CA ILE A 15 16.51 -0.81 -1.79
C ILE A 15 16.10 -2.07 -2.56
N VAL A 16 14.80 -2.38 -2.59
CA VAL A 16 14.27 -3.54 -3.32
C VAL A 16 14.50 -3.40 -4.83
N ALA A 17 14.40 -2.19 -5.38
CA ALA A 17 14.67 -1.96 -6.80
C ALA A 17 16.14 -2.25 -7.15
N VAL A 18 17.07 -1.71 -6.36
CA VAL A 18 18.52 -1.91 -6.58
C VAL A 18 18.90 -3.37 -6.39
N VAL A 19 18.50 -3.99 -5.28
CA VAL A 19 18.78 -5.40 -5.01
C VAL A 19 18.12 -6.30 -6.06
N GLY A 20 16.86 -6.00 -6.41
CA GLY A 20 16.11 -6.72 -7.43
C GLY A 20 16.81 -6.72 -8.78
N PHE A 21 17.36 -5.58 -9.20
CA PHE A 21 18.10 -5.48 -10.46
C PHE A 21 19.32 -6.42 -10.48
N PHE A 22 20.15 -6.41 -9.43
CA PHE A 22 21.30 -7.30 -9.34
C PHE A 22 20.91 -8.78 -9.26
N VAL A 23 19.83 -9.10 -8.53
CA VAL A 23 19.30 -10.47 -8.45
C VAL A 23 18.85 -10.95 -9.83
N ILE A 24 18.14 -10.12 -10.60
CA ILE A 24 17.71 -10.45 -11.96
C ILE A 24 18.93 -10.67 -12.86
N GLN A 25 19.93 -9.79 -12.78
CA GLN A 25 21.15 -9.91 -13.57
C GLN A 25 21.92 -11.20 -13.26
N LEU A 26 21.99 -11.60 -11.99
CA LEU A 26 22.62 -12.85 -11.57
C LEU A 26 21.82 -14.07 -12.05
N LEU A 27 20.49 -14.05 -11.93
CA LEU A 27 19.62 -15.14 -12.38
C LEU A 27 19.76 -15.35 -13.89
N VAL A 28 19.62 -14.28 -14.68
CA VAL A 28 19.70 -14.36 -16.14
C VAL A 28 21.12 -14.65 -16.60
N GLY A 29 22.14 -14.12 -15.91
CA GLY A 29 23.55 -14.46 -16.16
C GLY A 29 23.86 -15.94 -15.96
N ASN A 30 23.13 -16.62 -15.07
CA ASN A 30 23.21 -18.07 -14.86
C ASN A 30 22.35 -18.88 -15.85
N GLY A 31 21.78 -18.26 -16.87
CA GLY A 31 20.98 -18.92 -17.91
C GLY A 31 19.51 -19.16 -17.55
N LEU A 32 19.00 -18.57 -16.45
CA LEU A 32 17.58 -18.62 -16.12
C LEU A 32 16.78 -17.65 -17.01
N PRO A 33 15.49 -17.95 -17.27
CA PRO A 33 14.64 -17.05 -18.04
C PRO A 33 14.48 -15.71 -17.34
N ALA A 34 14.42 -14.63 -18.13
CA ALA A 34 14.16 -13.30 -17.60
C ALA A 34 12.79 -13.27 -16.88
N PRO A 35 12.72 -12.77 -15.64
CA PRO A 35 11.48 -12.74 -14.89
C PRO A 35 10.48 -11.78 -15.56
N THR A 36 9.27 -12.28 -15.74
CA THR A 36 8.13 -11.51 -16.27
C THR A 36 7.06 -11.34 -15.22
N VAL A 37 6.22 -10.32 -15.42
CA VAL A 37 5.15 -10.00 -14.48
C VAL A 37 3.91 -10.76 -14.91
N ALA A 38 3.53 -11.76 -14.11
CA ALA A 38 2.32 -12.54 -14.36
C ALA A 38 1.07 -11.64 -14.22
N ILE A 39 0.13 -11.79 -15.14
CA ILE A 39 -1.14 -11.03 -15.15
C ILE A 39 -1.91 -11.19 -13.82
N ASN A 40 -1.78 -12.35 -13.17
CA ASN A 40 -2.41 -12.64 -11.88
C ASN A 40 -1.96 -11.66 -10.79
N ILE A 41 -0.68 -11.29 -10.76
CA ILE A 41 -0.14 -10.35 -9.76
C ILE A 41 -0.71 -8.95 -10.01
N VAL A 42 -0.78 -8.54 -11.28
CA VAL A 42 -1.36 -7.25 -11.70
C VAL A 42 -2.82 -7.12 -11.29
N LEU A 43 -3.58 -8.23 -11.29
CA LEU A 43 -4.98 -8.25 -10.87
C LEU A 43 -5.14 -8.31 -9.34
N ILE A 44 -4.31 -9.08 -8.65
CA ILE A 44 -4.41 -9.26 -7.19
C ILE A 44 -4.10 -7.96 -6.43
N GLN A 45 -3.14 -7.16 -6.91
CA GLN A 45 -2.74 -5.89 -6.27
C GLN A 45 -3.92 -4.90 -6.10
N PRO A 46 -4.66 -4.51 -7.17
CA PRO A 46 -5.81 -3.64 -7.02
C PRO A 46 -6.97 -4.31 -6.28
N SER A 47 -7.13 -5.64 -6.37
CA SER A 47 -8.14 -6.36 -5.57
C SER A 47 -7.86 -6.26 -4.07
N LEU A 48 -6.60 -6.40 -3.64
CA LEU A 48 -6.20 -6.21 -2.23
C LEU A 48 -6.43 -4.78 -1.77
N ALA A 49 -6.09 -3.79 -2.61
CA ALA A 49 -6.36 -2.38 -2.32
C ALA A 49 -7.87 -2.13 -2.15
N LEU A 50 -8.70 -2.70 -3.02
CA LEU A 50 -10.15 -2.60 -2.95
C LEU A 50 -10.70 -3.24 -1.67
N ILE A 51 -10.27 -4.46 -1.33
CA ILE A 51 -10.69 -5.15 -0.09
C ILE A 51 -10.32 -4.32 1.15
N LEU A 52 -9.11 -3.76 1.19
CA LEU A 52 -8.69 -2.88 2.26
C LEU A 52 -9.58 -1.63 2.34
N PHE A 53 -9.89 -1.00 1.22
CA PHE A 53 -10.77 0.16 1.18
C PHE A 53 -12.19 -0.17 1.65
N LEU A 54 -12.75 -1.31 1.23
CA LEU A 54 -14.06 -1.79 1.68
C LEU A 54 -14.08 -2.01 3.20
N SER A 55 -12.99 -2.52 3.78
CA SER A 55 -12.85 -2.66 5.24
C SER A 55 -12.83 -1.32 5.98
N ALA A 56 -12.51 -0.22 5.30
CA ALA A 56 -12.50 1.10 5.93
C ALA A 56 -13.89 1.77 5.98
N ILE A 57 -14.86 1.29 5.18
CA ILE A 57 -16.20 1.90 5.05
C ILE A 57 -16.93 2.10 6.39
N PRO A 58 -16.97 1.12 7.33
CA PRO A 58 -17.67 1.30 8.60
C PRO A 58 -17.11 2.48 9.41
N ILE A 59 -15.81 2.72 9.31
CA ILE A 59 -15.12 3.80 10.03
C ILE A 59 -15.33 5.14 9.35
N ILE A 60 -15.35 5.20 8.01
CA ILE A 60 -15.75 6.42 7.28
C ILE A 60 -17.15 6.86 7.71
N ARG A 61 -18.09 5.91 7.80
CA ARG A 61 -19.46 6.15 8.25
C ARG A 61 -19.51 6.63 9.70
N TYR A 62 -18.77 5.98 10.60
CA TYR A 62 -18.68 6.40 12.00
C TYR A 62 -18.11 7.82 12.14
N ARG A 63 -17.03 8.14 11.44
CA ARG A 63 -16.38 9.46 11.51
C ARG A 63 -17.28 10.57 10.94
N SER A 64 -18.02 10.27 9.88
CA SER A 64 -19.01 11.18 9.31
C SER A 64 -20.19 11.43 10.27
N ALA A 65 -20.66 10.40 10.97
CA ALA A 65 -21.69 10.53 12.00
C ALA A 65 -21.19 11.31 13.23
N LEU A 66 -19.94 11.09 13.64
CA LEU A 66 -19.32 11.81 14.75
C LEU A 66 -19.14 13.30 14.43
N LYS A 67 -18.74 13.64 13.21
CA LYS A 67 -18.66 15.04 12.76
C LYS A 67 -20.02 15.73 12.82
N LYS A 68 -21.09 15.07 12.37
CA LYS A 68 -22.48 15.58 12.46
C LYS A 68 -22.96 15.76 13.91
N PHE A 69 -22.51 14.89 14.83
CA PHE A 69 -22.78 15.04 16.25
C PHE A 69 -22.08 16.27 16.84
N LEU A 70 -20.80 16.47 16.52
CA LEU A 70 -20.02 17.64 16.97
C LEU A 70 -20.59 18.97 16.44
N ASP A 71 -21.07 18.98 15.19
CA ASP A 71 -21.69 20.14 14.55
C ASP A 71 -23.16 20.38 15.00
N SER A 72 -23.56 19.86 16.17
CA SER A 72 -24.85 20.11 16.85
C SER A 72 -26.11 19.51 16.20
N LYS A 73 -26.01 18.45 15.38
CA LYS A 73 -27.17 17.79 14.73
C LYS A 73 -27.29 16.27 14.98
N GLY A 74 -27.26 15.79 16.23
CA GLY A 74 -27.77 14.44 16.48
C GLY A 74 -27.39 13.73 17.78
N VAL A 75 -27.65 12.42 17.78
CA VAL A 75 -27.35 11.46 18.86
C VAL A 75 -25.91 10.95 18.72
N ARG A 76 -25.22 10.73 19.85
CA ARG A 76 -23.84 10.20 19.86
C ARG A 76 -23.79 8.84 19.14
N PRO A 77 -22.99 8.68 18.07
CA PRO A 77 -22.92 7.41 17.35
C PRO A 77 -22.28 6.32 18.22
N LYS A 78 -22.78 5.09 18.10
CA LYS A 78 -22.23 3.92 18.80
C LYS A 78 -20.76 3.74 18.40
N PRO A 79 -19.82 3.62 19.35
CA PRO A 79 -18.41 3.44 19.05
C PRO A 79 -18.19 2.15 18.25
N VAL A 80 -17.25 2.21 17.30
CA VAL A 80 -16.77 1.03 16.58
C VAL A 80 -16.02 0.13 17.55
N ASP A 81 -16.14 -1.18 17.39
CA ASP A 81 -15.38 -2.14 18.19
C ASP A 81 -13.86 -1.93 17.99
N SER A 82 -13.14 -1.81 19.11
CA SER A 82 -11.69 -1.67 19.15
C SER A 82 -10.97 -2.82 18.44
N ASN A 83 -11.49 -4.05 18.57
CA ASN A 83 -10.89 -5.23 17.96
C ASN A 83 -10.89 -5.15 16.42
N TYR A 84 -11.99 -4.64 15.85
CA TYR A 84 -12.08 -4.40 14.41
C TYR A 84 -11.11 -3.32 13.98
N ALA A 85 -11.05 -2.22 14.72
CA ALA A 85 -10.20 -1.08 14.40
C ALA A 85 -8.71 -1.46 14.36
N ILE A 86 -8.24 -2.20 15.37
CA ILE A 86 -6.83 -2.63 15.46
C ILE A 86 -6.45 -3.58 14.31
N ARG A 87 -7.33 -4.54 13.99
CA ARG A 87 -7.07 -5.53 12.92
C ARG A 87 -7.02 -4.87 11.54
N SER A 88 -7.98 -4.01 11.23
CA SER A 88 -8.01 -3.30 9.95
C SER A 88 -6.85 -2.29 9.83
N LEU A 89 -6.41 -1.67 10.94
CA LEU A 89 -5.21 -0.82 10.97
C LEU A 89 -3.93 -1.63 10.69
N ALA A 90 -3.77 -2.80 11.33
CA ALA A 90 -2.63 -3.69 11.10
C ALA A 90 -2.60 -4.19 9.65
N PHE A 91 -3.77 -4.48 9.07
CA PHE A 91 -3.91 -4.83 7.67
C PHE A 91 -3.48 -3.68 6.75
N ALA A 92 -3.98 -2.45 6.98
CA ALA A 92 -3.59 -1.26 6.22
C ALA A 92 -2.07 -1.04 6.21
N LYS A 93 -1.44 -1.19 7.38
CA LYS A 93 0.00 -1.01 7.54
C LYS A 93 0.79 -2.07 6.76
N SER A 94 0.39 -3.34 6.86
CA SER A 94 1.03 -4.43 6.13
C SER A 94 0.90 -4.25 4.62
N VAL A 95 -0.28 -3.84 4.15
CA VAL A 95 -0.57 -3.57 2.73
C VAL A 95 0.29 -2.42 2.20
N SER A 96 0.48 -1.35 2.97
CA SER A 96 1.34 -0.23 2.57
C SER A 96 2.80 -0.64 2.38
N LEU A 97 3.32 -1.49 3.28
CA LEU A 97 4.71 -1.97 3.22
C LEU A 97 4.91 -2.94 2.05
N THR A 98 3.97 -3.87 1.86
CA THR A 98 3.97 -4.79 0.71
C THR A 98 3.88 -4.04 -0.61
N GLY A 99 3.07 -2.97 -0.68
CA GLY A 99 2.98 -2.10 -1.84
C GLY A 99 4.33 -1.49 -2.20
N GLY A 100 5.07 -0.95 -1.23
CA GLY A 100 6.42 -0.40 -1.45
C GLY A 100 7.41 -1.44 -2.00
N ILE A 101 7.40 -2.66 -1.46
CA ILE A 101 8.24 -3.76 -1.95
C ILE A 101 7.90 -4.10 -3.41
N PHE A 102 6.61 -4.22 -3.73
CA PHE A 102 6.18 -4.49 -5.09
C PHE A 102 6.54 -3.37 -6.05
N VAL A 103 6.42 -2.09 -5.66
CA VAL A 103 6.89 -0.97 -6.51
C VAL A 103 8.36 -1.17 -6.85
N GLY A 104 9.21 -1.42 -5.86
CA GLY A 104 10.64 -1.64 -6.08
C GLY A 104 10.93 -2.82 -7.02
N TRP A 105 10.31 -3.97 -6.77
CA TRP A 105 10.53 -5.17 -7.58
C TRP A 105 10.07 -5.01 -9.03
N GLN A 106 8.86 -4.44 -9.24
CA GLN A 106 8.32 -4.24 -10.58
C GLN A 106 9.11 -3.17 -11.35
N SER A 107 9.61 -2.13 -10.66
CA SER A 107 10.54 -1.16 -11.24
C SER A 107 11.87 -1.80 -11.63
N ALA A 108 12.42 -2.71 -10.83
CA ALA A 108 13.66 -3.43 -11.18
C ALA A 108 13.49 -4.25 -12.47
N ILE A 109 12.38 -4.98 -12.61
CA ILE A 109 12.06 -5.73 -13.83
C ILE A 109 11.95 -4.79 -15.02
N LEU A 110 11.24 -3.67 -14.88
CA LEU A 110 11.07 -2.69 -15.96
C LEU A 110 12.40 -2.08 -16.39
N VAL A 111 13.25 -1.67 -15.44
CA VAL A 111 14.60 -1.16 -15.72
C VAL A 111 15.44 -2.22 -16.42
N TYR A 112 15.40 -3.47 -15.96
CA TYR A 112 16.14 -4.56 -16.59
C TYR A 112 15.71 -4.79 -18.05
N GLN A 113 14.40 -4.80 -18.33
CA GLN A 113 13.87 -4.94 -19.68
C GLN A 113 14.23 -3.77 -20.61
N LEU A 114 14.42 -2.56 -20.06
CA LEU A 114 14.87 -1.40 -20.83
C LEU A 114 16.37 -1.48 -21.17
N VAL A 115 17.19 -2.00 -20.24
CA VAL A 115 18.64 -2.15 -20.44
C VAL A 115 18.95 -3.32 -21.37
N VAL A 116 18.21 -4.43 -21.24
CA VAL A 116 18.35 -5.63 -22.07
C VAL A 116 17.04 -5.81 -22.83
N PRO A 117 16.93 -5.31 -24.08
CA PRO A 117 15.69 -5.36 -24.84
C PRO A 117 15.25 -6.81 -25.06
N GLN A 118 14.18 -7.22 -24.37
CA GLN A 118 13.50 -8.49 -24.59
C GLN A 118 12.31 -8.24 -25.52
N THR A 119 11.88 -9.24 -26.30
CA THR A 119 10.67 -9.17 -27.15
C THR A 119 9.35 -9.14 -26.36
N THR A 120 9.43 -9.03 -25.03
CA THR A 120 8.28 -9.09 -24.12
C THR A 120 7.63 -7.73 -23.93
N SER A 121 6.31 -7.71 -23.71
CA SER A 121 5.54 -6.47 -23.56
C SER A 121 5.86 -5.71 -22.25
N PHE A 122 6.29 -4.45 -22.40
CA PHE A 122 6.51 -3.51 -21.28
C PHE A 122 5.22 -3.06 -20.56
N LEU A 123 4.04 -3.40 -21.08
CA LEU A 123 2.77 -2.98 -20.46
C LEU A 123 2.53 -3.68 -19.13
N THR A 124 2.92 -4.95 -19.00
CA THR A 124 2.63 -5.74 -17.80
C THR A 124 3.38 -5.25 -16.55
N PRO A 125 4.69 -4.90 -16.60
CA PRO A 125 5.37 -4.31 -15.44
C PRO A 125 4.86 -2.91 -15.13
N VAL A 126 4.53 -2.09 -16.13
CA VAL A 126 3.95 -0.75 -15.91
C VAL A 126 2.63 -0.84 -15.15
N LEU A 127 1.74 -1.73 -15.56
CA LEU A 127 0.48 -1.97 -14.87
C LEU A 127 0.70 -2.53 -13.45
N GLY A 128 1.69 -3.40 -13.27
CA GLY A 128 2.09 -3.91 -11.95
C GLY A 128 2.61 -2.82 -11.01
N ILE A 129 3.36 -1.85 -11.53
CA ILE A 129 3.81 -0.67 -10.77
C ILE A 129 2.60 0.18 -10.36
N LEU A 130 1.68 0.47 -11.29
CA LEU A 130 0.46 1.23 -10.98
C LEU A 130 -0.41 0.54 -9.92
N GLY A 131 -0.57 -0.78 -10.01
CA GLY A 131 -1.26 -1.58 -8.99
C GLY A 131 -0.59 -1.49 -7.62
N ALA A 132 0.75 -1.63 -7.57
CA ALA A 132 1.52 -1.54 -6.33
C ALA A 132 1.47 -0.13 -5.69
N ILE A 133 1.54 0.93 -6.50
CA ILE A 133 1.39 2.32 -6.04
C ILE A 133 0.00 2.52 -5.45
N THR A 134 -1.04 2.07 -6.16
CA THR A 134 -2.43 2.20 -5.69
C THR A 134 -2.61 1.52 -4.34
N MET A 135 -2.08 0.30 -4.19
CA MET A 135 -2.13 -0.44 -2.92
C MET A 135 -1.41 0.29 -1.79
N THR A 136 -0.25 0.88 -2.08
CA THR A 136 0.51 1.69 -1.11
C THR A 136 -0.28 2.92 -0.66
N VAL A 137 -0.85 3.67 -1.62
CA VAL A 137 -1.63 4.88 -1.36
C VAL A 137 -2.88 4.57 -0.54
N VAL A 138 -3.64 3.53 -0.92
CA VAL A 138 -4.82 3.12 -0.16
C VAL A 138 -4.45 2.69 1.26
N GLY A 139 -3.33 1.99 1.44
CA GLY A 139 -2.77 1.67 2.75
C GLY A 139 -2.59 2.90 3.65
N ILE A 140 -1.92 3.93 3.13
CA ILE A 140 -1.67 5.18 3.85
C ILE A 140 -2.96 5.95 4.12
N VAL A 141 -3.87 6.02 3.15
CA VAL A 141 -5.17 6.71 3.31
C VAL A 141 -6.00 6.05 4.42
N VAL A 142 -6.07 4.72 4.42
CA VAL A 142 -6.78 3.96 5.44
C VAL A 142 -6.09 4.10 6.80
N GLU A 143 -4.77 4.05 6.88
CA GLU A 143 -4.04 4.31 8.14
C GLU A 143 -4.34 5.69 8.72
N ASN A 144 -4.35 6.73 7.88
CA ASN A 144 -4.68 8.10 8.29
C ASN A 144 -6.14 8.26 8.72
N LEU A 145 -7.06 7.51 8.12
CA LEU A 145 -8.47 7.52 8.51
C LEU A 145 -8.69 6.98 9.92
N PHE A 146 -7.94 5.95 10.31
CA PHE A 146 -8.01 5.31 11.62
C PHE A 146 -7.25 6.09 12.70
N ARG A 147 -6.52 7.15 12.31
CA ARG A 147 -5.80 7.99 13.24
C ARG A 147 -6.77 8.88 14.02
N ILE A 148 -6.68 8.80 15.34
CA ILE A 148 -7.33 9.74 16.24
C ILE A 148 -6.57 11.08 16.10
N PRO A 149 -7.26 12.20 15.83
CA PRO A 149 -6.62 13.52 15.83
C PRO A 149 -5.89 13.74 17.16
N PRO A 150 -4.70 14.36 17.16
CA PRO A 150 -4.08 14.75 18.41
C PRO A 150 -5.05 15.66 19.16
N ASP A 151 -5.22 15.42 20.46
CA ASP A 151 -6.02 16.29 21.29
C ASP A 151 -5.45 17.70 21.19
N ARG A 152 -6.35 18.67 20.97
CA ARG A 152 -5.98 20.10 20.98
C ARG A 152 -5.85 20.52 22.43
N ASP A 153 -4.75 20.08 23.03
CA ASP A 153 -3.98 20.68 24.12
C ASP A 153 -3.01 19.60 24.60
N GLY A 154 -1.74 19.97 24.78
CA GLY A 154 -0.64 19.05 25.05
C GLY A 154 -0.69 18.45 26.45
N ASP A 155 -1.67 17.60 26.72
CA ASP A 155 -1.70 16.78 27.92
C ASP A 155 -1.71 15.29 27.58
N ALA A 156 -0.81 14.60 28.28
CA ALA A 156 -0.32 13.27 27.95
C ALA A 156 -1.39 12.17 28.08
N ALA A 157 -1.34 11.22 27.14
CA ALA A 157 -1.66 9.81 27.36
C ALA A 157 -0.90 8.91 26.36
#